data_AF-A0A2A3MPD4-F1
#
_entry.id   AF-A0A2A3MPD4-F1
#
_cell.length_a   1.000
_cell.length_b   1.000
_cell.length_c   1.000
_cell.angle_alpha   90.00
_cell.angle_beta   90.00
_cell.angle_gamma   90.00
#
_symmetry.space_group_name_H-M   'P 1'
#
loop_
_entity.id
_entity.type
_entity.pdbx_description
1 polymer ?
#
loop_
_entity_poly.entity_id
_entity_poly.type
_entity_poly.pdbx_seq_one_letter_code
_entity_poly.pdbx_strand_id
1 'polypeptide(L)'
;MSAVADAVGMSRPHLSAMQRPAERRRRGRPPLPDAELAADIRRLIADLPTYGYRRVHALLRREAEKNGRAAPNPKRVYRVMKLHGLLLQRHAGRREERRHDGKIAKRVYRTFNP
;
A
#
# COMPACT_ATOMS: atom_id res chain seq x y z
N MET A 1 46.07 -28.05 4.24
CA MET A 1 45.70 -26.89 3.37
C MET A 1 44.80 -27.39 2.24
N SER A 2 44.01 -26.52 1.58
CA SER A 2 43.16 -26.94 0.43
C SER A 2 43.86 -26.53 -0.84
N ALA A 3 44.29 -27.50 -1.66
CA ALA A 3 44.93 -27.22 -2.94
C ALA A 3 44.10 -26.28 -3.83
N VAL A 4 42.76 -26.43 -3.79
CA VAL A 4 41.83 -25.58 -4.55
C VAL A 4 41.75 -24.16 -3.98
N ALA A 5 41.91 -23.98 -2.67
CA ALA A 5 41.88 -22.66 -2.05
C ALA A 5 43.16 -21.87 -2.32
N ASP A 6 44.28 -22.58 -2.23
CA ASP A 6 45.61 -22.01 -2.46
C ASP A 6 45.81 -21.66 -3.94
N ALA A 7 45.34 -22.51 -4.87
CA ALA A 7 45.41 -22.26 -6.31
C ALA A 7 44.58 -21.04 -6.77
N VAL A 8 43.50 -20.73 -6.07
CA VAL A 8 42.58 -19.62 -6.41
C VAL A 8 42.87 -18.38 -5.54
N GLY A 9 43.85 -18.45 -4.62
CA GLY A 9 44.22 -17.33 -3.74
C GLY A 9 43.13 -16.92 -2.76
N MET A 10 42.19 -17.82 -2.46
CA MET A 10 41.04 -17.54 -1.59
C MET A 10 41.08 -18.41 -0.34
N SER A 11 40.56 -17.91 0.79
CA SER A 11 40.47 -18.75 1.99
C SER A 11 39.41 -19.85 1.81
N ARG A 12 39.66 -21.04 2.39
CA ARG A 12 38.69 -22.16 2.42
C ARG A 12 37.27 -21.75 2.84
N PRO A 13 37.05 -20.93 3.90
CA PRO A 13 35.70 -20.50 4.26
C PRO A 13 35.07 -19.55 3.24
N HIS A 14 35.86 -18.73 2.52
CA HIS A 14 35.36 -17.87 1.45
C HIS A 14 34.83 -18.71 0.28
N LEU A 15 35.59 -19.70 -0.18
CA LEU A 15 35.14 -20.62 -1.23
C LEU A 15 33.89 -21.41 -0.83
N SER A 16 33.84 -21.89 0.42
CA SER A 16 32.64 -22.55 0.97
C SER A 16 31.42 -21.63 0.99
N ALA A 17 31.60 -20.35 1.35
CA ALA A 17 30.53 -19.36 1.34
C ALA A 17 30.04 -19.02 -0.08
N MET A 18 30.93 -18.99 -1.08
CA MET A 18 30.57 -18.77 -2.48
C MET A 18 29.83 -19.96 -3.10
N GLN A 19 30.15 -21.19 -2.69
CA GLN A 19 29.46 -22.40 -3.17
C GLN A 19 28.08 -22.59 -2.56
N ARG A 20 27.79 -21.93 -1.43
CA ARG A 20 26.44 -21.90 -0.88
C ARG A 20 25.59 -20.96 -1.73
N PRO A 21 24.40 -21.39 -2.20
CA PRO A 21 23.47 -20.47 -2.84
C PRO A 21 23.20 -19.33 -1.87
N ALA A 22 23.47 -18.10 -2.28
CA ALA A 22 23.22 -16.94 -1.46
C ALA A 22 21.73 -16.93 -1.10
N GLU A 23 21.40 -17.22 0.16
CA GLU A 23 20.06 -16.97 0.65
C GLU A 23 19.76 -15.51 0.33
N ARG A 24 18.71 -15.27 -0.46
CA ARG A 24 18.27 -13.92 -0.82
C ARG A 24 17.80 -13.24 0.45
N ARG A 25 18.73 -12.72 1.25
CA ARG A 25 18.45 -11.90 2.42
C ARG A 25 17.62 -10.74 1.93
N ARG A 26 16.35 -10.71 2.35
CA ARG A 26 15.47 -9.56 2.08
C ARG A 26 16.14 -8.35 2.72
N ARG A 27 16.63 -7.43 1.90
CA ARG A 27 17.19 -6.17 2.39
C ARG A 27 16.04 -5.27 2.84
N GLY A 28 15.93 -5.03 4.15
CA GLY A 28 15.02 -4.04 4.73
C GLY A 28 14.05 -4.57 5.78
N ARG A 29 13.33 -3.63 6.43
CA ARG A 29 12.29 -3.91 7.43
C ARG A 29 11.13 -4.71 6.78
N PRO A 30 10.61 -5.76 7.44
CA PRO A 30 9.43 -6.47 6.97
C PRO A 30 8.28 -5.52 6.63
N PRO A 31 7.53 -5.74 5.53
CA PRO A 31 6.36 -4.93 5.23
C PRO A 31 5.41 -4.92 6.43
N LEU A 32 4.97 -3.73 6.84
CA LEU A 32 3.90 -3.60 7.83
C LEU A 32 2.68 -4.42 7.36
N PRO A 33 1.94 -5.04 8.28
CA PRO A 33 0.71 -5.73 7.93
C PRO A 33 -0.24 -4.74 7.26
N ASP A 34 -0.52 -4.98 5.98
CA ASP A 34 -1.40 -4.14 5.18
C ASP A 34 -2.86 -4.67 5.21
N ALA A 35 -3.10 -5.81 5.86
CA ALA A 35 -4.41 -6.47 5.94
C ALA A 35 -5.46 -5.61 6.69
N GLU A 36 -5.08 -5.03 7.83
CA GLU A 36 -5.96 -4.12 8.59
C GLU A 36 -6.32 -2.89 7.76
N LEU A 37 -5.31 -2.25 7.17
CA LEU A 37 -5.49 -1.10 6.30
C LEU A 37 -6.38 -1.43 5.08
N ALA A 38 -6.23 -2.63 4.51
CA ALA A 38 -7.08 -3.08 3.41
C ALA A 38 -8.54 -3.27 3.85
N ALA A 39 -8.78 -3.77 5.07
CA ALA A 39 -10.12 -3.92 5.62
C ALA A 39 -10.79 -2.55 5.84
N ASP A 40 -10.06 -1.59 6.41
CA ASP A 40 -10.57 -0.22 6.62
C ASP A 40 -10.89 0.47 5.28
N ILE A 41 -10.00 0.34 4.30
CA ILE A 41 -10.21 0.86 2.94
C ILE A 41 -11.45 0.23 2.29
N ARG A 42 -11.66 -1.08 2.43
CA ARG A 42 -12.84 -1.77 1.87
C ARG A 42 -14.14 -1.28 2.50
N ARG A 43 -14.16 -1.03 3.82
CA ARG A 43 -15.31 -0.43 4.51
C ARG A 43 -15.64 0.95 3.95
N LEU A 44 -14.63 1.81 3.78
CA LEU A 44 -14.82 3.16 3.23
C LEU A 44 -15.28 3.15 1.76
N ILE A 45 -14.78 2.23 0.94
CA ILE A 45 -15.16 2.13 -0.48
C ILE A 45 -16.57 1.57 -0.65
N ALA A 46 -17.03 0.68 0.23
CA ALA A 46 -18.39 0.15 0.17
C ALA A 46 -19.45 1.27 0.16
N ASP A 47 -19.23 2.31 0.97
CA ASP A 47 -20.13 3.47 1.03
C ASP A 47 -19.83 4.53 -0.04
N LEU A 48 -18.60 4.56 -0.58
CA LEU A 48 -18.08 5.62 -1.45
C LEU A 48 -17.30 5.06 -2.65
N PRO A 49 -17.95 4.32 -3.57
CA PRO A 49 -17.26 3.62 -4.67
C PRO A 49 -16.60 4.56 -5.69
N THR A 50 -16.99 5.84 -5.70
CA THR A 50 -16.43 6.88 -6.58
C THR A 50 -15.21 7.58 -5.99
N TYR A 51 -14.73 7.17 -4.81
CA TYR A 51 -13.63 7.85 -4.13
C TYR A 51 -12.28 7.24 -4.50
N GLY A 52 -11.42 8.08 -5.06
CA GLY A 52 -10.02 7.73 -5.32
C GLY A 52 -9.17 7.77 -4.05
N TYR A 53 -7.96 7.22 -4.14
CA TYR A 53 -7.06 7.01 -3.01
C TYR A 53 -6.74 8.26 -2.17
N ARG A 54 -6.77 9.46 -2.79
CA ARG A 54 -6.56 10.73 -2.08
C ARG A 54 -7.70 11.05 -1.11
N ARG A 55 -8.94 10.80 -1.51
CA ARG A 55 -10.11 11.02 -0.66
C ARG A 55 -10.20 9.95 0.43
N VAL A 56 -9.91 8.70 0.09
CA VAL A 56 -9.82 7.60 1.07
C VAL A 56 -8.77 7.91 2.14
N HIS A 57 -7.58 8.37 1.74
CA HIS A 57 -6.55 8.78 2.70
C HIS A 57 -7.01 9.92 3.63
N ALA A 58 -7.75 10.91 3.11
CA ALA A 58 -8.27 11.99 3.93
C ALA A 58 -9.27 11.50 4.98
N LEU A 59 -10.10 10.50 4.64
CA LEU A 59 -11.02 9.87 5.58
C LEU A 59 -10.27 9.07 6.65
N LEU A 60 -9.34 8.21 6.24
CA LEU A 60 -8.49 7.44 7.16
C LEU A 60 -7.70 8.34 8.12
N ARG A 61 -7.21 9.49 7.65
CA ARG A 61 -6.54 10.48 8.49
C ARG A 61 -7.48 11.06 9.54
N ARG A 62 -8.69 11.45 9.15
CA ARG A 62 -9.70 11.99 10.09
C ARG A 62 -10.12 10.96 11.13
N GLU A 63 -10.27 9.69 10.74
CA GLU A 63 -10.55 8.59 11.67
C GLU A 63 -9.37 8.33 12.62
N ALA A 64 -8.14 8.38 12.11
CA ALA A 64 -6.95 8.22 12.94
C ALA A 64 -6.82 9.36 13.96
N GLU A 65 -7.05 10.61 13.55
CA GLU A 65 -7.05 11.78 14.44
C GLU A 65 -8.11 11.66 15.54
N LYS A 66 -9.33 11.20 15.21
CA LYS A 66 -10.40 10.97 16.20
C LYS A 66 -10.06 9.86 17.20
N ASN A 67 -9.42 8.81 16.73
CA ASN A 67 -9.08 7.63 17.54
C ASN A 67 -7.70 7.74 18.22
N GLY A 68 -7.01 8.88 18.09
CA GLY A 68 -5.65 9.07 18.62
C GLY A 68 -4.60 8.16 17.98
N ARG A 69 -4.88 7.61 16.78
CA ARG A 69 -3.98 6.70 16.06
C ARG A 69 -3.11 7.48 15.07
N ALA A 70 -1.97 6.89 14.71
CA ALA A 70 -1.12 7.44 13.66
C ALA A 70 -1.80 7.33 12.28
N ALA A 71 -1.84 8.43 11.54
CA ALA A 71 -2.42 8.45 10.20
C ALA A 71 -1.63 7.56 9.21
N PRO A 72 -2.28 6.74 8.37
CA PRO A 72 -1.61 5.95 7.36
C PRO A 72 -0.91 6.83 6.31
N ASN A 73 0.33 6.49 5.94
CA ASN A 73 1.05 7.22 4.89
C ASN A 73 0.27 7.15 3.54
N PRO A 74 0.08 8.27 2.81
CA PRO A 74 -0.61 8.27 1.53
C PRO A 74 -0.05 7.26 0.50
N LYS A 75 1.27 7.03 0.52
CA LYS A 75 1.93 6.04 -0.33
C LYS A 75 1.53 4.61 0.02
N ARG A 76 1.34 4.31 1.31
CA ARG A 76 0.85 3.00 1.77
C ARG A 76 -0.59 2.77 1.32
N VAL A 77 -1.46 3.77 1.48
CA VAL A 77 -2.84 3.71 0.99
C VAL A 77 -2.88 3.44 -0.52
N TYR A 78 -2.08 4.18 -1.31
CA TYR A 78 -1.98 3.92 -2.75
C TYR A 78 -1.51 2.50 -3.07
N ARG A 79 -0.46 2.01 -2.39
CA ARG A 79 0.08 0.66 -2.62
C ARG A 79 -0.96 -0.42 -2.32
N VAL A 80 -1.65 -0.30 -1.19
CA VAL A 80 -2.68 -1.26 -0.77
C VAL A 80 -3.86 -1.23 -1.73
N MET A 81 -4.36 -0.04 -2.10
CA MET A 81 -5.42 0.08 -3.10
C MET A 81 -5.01 -0.49 -4.45
N LYS A 82 -3.76 -0.27 -4.89
CA LYS A 82 -3.24 -0.82 -6.15
C LYS A 82 -3.17 -2.34 -6.09
N LEU A 83 -2.64 -2.90 -5.01
CA LEU A 83 -2.49 -4.34 -4.83
C LEU A 83 -3.86 -5.07 -4.84
N HIS A 84 -4.89 -4.43 -4.29
CA HIS A 84 -6.24 -5.00 -4.21
C HIS A 84 -7.16 -4.58 -5.37
N GLY A 85 -6.66 -3.88 -6.41
CA GLY A 85 -7.46 -3.47 -7.55
C GLY A 85 -8.54 -2.42 -7.23
N LEU A 86 -8.38 -1.66 -6.14
CA LEU A 86 -9.35 -0.69 -5.62
C LEU A 86 -9.15 0.73 -6.17
N LEU A 87 -8.26 0.92 -7.15
CA LEU A 87 -8.06 2.21 -7.78
C LEU A 87 -9.12 2.45 -8.85
N LEU A 88 -9.67 3.68 -8.86
CA LEU A 88 -10.53 4.12 -9.94
C LEU A 88 -9.80 3.99 -11.27
N GLN A 89 -10.47 3.36 -12.24
CA GLN A 89 -9.97 3.32 -13.60
C GLN A 89 -9.81 4.75 -14.12
N ARG A 90 -8.65 5.04 -14.71
CA ARG A 90 -8.44 6.27 -15.43
C ARG A 90 -9.28 6.21 -16.70
N HIS A 91 -10.37 6.97 -16.75
CA HIS A 91 -11.11 7.17 -18.00
C HIS A 91 -10.16 7.78 -19.04
N ALA A 92 -9.78 7.01 -20.06
CA ALA A 92 -9.23 7.52 -21.31
C ALA A 92 -10.43 7.99 -22.15
N GLY A 93 -10.51 9.29 -22.43
CA GLY A 93 -11.77 9.95 -22.78
C GLY A 93 -12.42 9.45 -24.07
N ARG A 94 -13.74 9.27 -24.00
CA ARG A 94 -14.62 9.88 -24.99
C ARG A 94 -15.27 11.06 -24.26
N ARG A 95 -14.96 12.29 -24.67
CA ARG A 95 -15.63 13.50 -24.19
C ARG A 95 -17.10 13.36 -24.59
N GLU A 96 -17.95 12.99 -23.65
CA GLU A 96 -19.37 13.23 -23.79
C GLU A 96 -19.70 14.47 -22.97
N GLU A 97 -19.97 15.53 -23.71
CA GLU A 97 -20.47 16.81 -23.24
C GLU A 97 -21.79 16.56 -22.50
N ARG A 98 -21.76 16.46 -21.16
CA ARG A 98 -22.97 16.34 -20.36
C ARG A 98 -23.09 17.52 -19.41
N ARG A 99 -24.06 18.36 -19.77
CA ARG A 99 -24.60 19.51 -19.04
C ARG A 99 -24.78 19.16 -17.56
N HIS A 100 -24.22 19.97 -16.68
CA HIS A 100 -24.26 19.75 -15.25
C HIS A 100 -25.52 20.41 -14.68
N ASP A 101 -26.56 19.61 -14.39
CA ASP A 101 -27.62 20.06 -13.48
C ASP A 101 -27.13 19.78 -12.05
N GLY A 102 -26.91 20.85 -11.29
CA GLY A 102 -26.08 20.91 -10.08
C GLY A 102 -26.68 20.25 -8.84
N LYS A 103 -26.94 18.94 -8.86
CA LYS A 103 -27.38 18.20 -7.66
C LYS A 103 -26.32 17.21 -7.19
N ILE A 104 -25.41 17.70 -6.35
CA ILE A 104 -24.54 16.85 -5.52
C ILE A 104 -25.28 16.60 -4.21
N ALA A 105 -25.89 15.41 -4.07
CA ALA A 105 -26.46 14.98 -2.79
C ALA A 105 -25.33 14.81 -1.76
N LYS A 106 -25.18 15.79 -0.86
CA LYS A 106 -24.33 15.66 0.33
C LYS A 106 -25.12 14.90 1.39
N ARG A 107 -24.78 13.63 1.60
CA ARG A 107 -25.23 12.89 2.79
C ARG A 107 -24.24 13.19 3.92
N VAL A 108 -24.70 13.89 4.94
CA VAL A 108 -23.95 14.15 6.17
C VAL A 108 -23.82 12.81 6.90
N TYR A 109 -22.60 12.30 7.05
CA TYR A 109 -22.37 11.13 7.90
C TYR A 109 -22.44 11.55 9.36
N ARG A 110 -23.49 11.06 10.00
CA ARG A 110 -23.90 11.26 11.40
C ARG A 110 -22.75 10.89 12.34
N THR A 111 -22.40 11.84 13.19
CA THR A 111 -21.49 11.68 14.32
C THR A 111 -22.03 10.61 15.25
N PHE A 112 -21.29 9.52 15.45
CA PHE A 112 -21.54 8.56 16.53
C PHE A 112 -20.43 8.78 17.57
N ASN A 113 -20.84 9.19 18.77
CA ASN A 113 -20.00 9.39 19.94
C ASN A 113 -20.70 8.59 21.06
N PRO A 114 -20.01 7.72 21.82
CA PRO A 114 -20.64 6.97 22.91
C PRO A 114 -21.18 7.87 24.03
#